data_AF-A0A821W4N8-F1
#
_entry.id   AF-A0A821W4N8-F1
#
_cell.length_a   1.000
_cell.length_b   1.000
_cell.length_c   1.000
_cell.angle_alpha   90.00
_cell.angle_beta   90.00
_cell.angle_gamma   90.00
#
_symmetry.space_group_name_H-M   'P 1'
#
loop_
_entity.id
_entity.type
_entity.pdbx_description
1 polymer ?
#
loop_
_entity_poly.entity_id
_entity_poly.type
_entity_poly.pdbx_seq_one_letter_code
_entity_poly.pdbx_strand_id
1 'polypeptide(L)'
;MTFTKKHVDILNKYHQIQPICMQLTKATQPCDHDAIPMSFITEQEISEASANEQNLDRLPPSYMYSVIFKDIILEIDDDDEKSMNTLVNFCGQHKIHEKDIDEFKRKYHEKSAVWWYTREFFLYDMINRALRMLDMEVMTKFGFFIRRLHIELKQLHQEQLADLQKVSTVYRGQGLRQQDFRHLVDIKGGLLSFNNFLST
;
A
#
# COMPACT_ATOMS: atom_id res chain seq x y z
N MET A 1 -11.40 -15.48 -16.20
CA MET A 1 -11.08 -15.90 -17.58
C MET A 1 -11.06 -14.72 -18.56
N THR A 2 -10.66 -13.52 -18.13
CA THR A 2 -10.78 -12.29 -18.93
C THR A 2 -9.43 -11.63 -19.25
N PHE A 3 -8.37 -12.01 -18.54
CA PHE A 3 -7.00 -11.57 -18.82
C PHE A 3 -6.36 -12.32 -20.00
N THR A 4 -6.59 -13.63 -20.11
CA THR A 4 -5.96 -14.47 -21.15
C THR A 4 -6.46 -14.16 -22.55
N LYS A 5 -7.73 -13.74 -22.73
CA LYS A 5 -8.25 -13.32 -24.03
C LYS A 5 -7.66 -11.98 -24.51
N LYS A 6 -7.41 -11.03 -23.61
CA LYS A 6 -6.77 -9.73 -23.96
C LYS A 6 -5.32 -9.89 -24.39
N HIS A 7 -4.60 -10.88 -23.86
CA HIS A 7 -3.17 -11.10 -24.16
C HIS A 7 -2.92 -11.54 -25.61
N VAL A 8 -3.80 -12.37 -26.16
CA VAL A 8 -3.69 -12.89 -27.54
C VAL A 8 -4.00 -11.81 -28.59
N ASP A 9 -4.93 -10.89 -28.28
CA ASP A 9 -5.30 -9.80 -29.19
C ASP A 9 -4.21 -8.72 -29.34
N ILE A 10 -3.35 -8.54 -28.32
CA ILE A 10 -2.26 -7.56 -28.34
C ILE A 10 -1.11 -8.04 -29.24
N LEU A 11 -0.77 -9.33 -29.22
CA LEU A 11 0.32 -9.88 -30.03
C LEU A 11 0.00 -9.92 -31.53
N ASN A 12 -1.27 -10.12 -31.90
CA ASN A 12 -1.68 -10.25 -33.29
C ASN A 12 -1.94 -8.92 -34.03
N LYS A 13 -1.96 -7.77 -33.34
CA LYS A 13 -2.38 -6.48 -33.95
C LYS A 13 -1.27 -5.47 -34.21
N TYR A 14 -0.07 -5.62 -33.65
CA TYR A 14 0.91 -4.54 -33.66
C TYR A 14 2.25 -5.00 -34.21
N HIS A 15 2.59 -4.52 -35.42
CA HIS A 15 3.90 -4.77 -36.08
C HIS A 15 4.92 -3.66 -35.77
N GLN A 16 4.59 -2.78 -34.83
CA GLN A 16 5.40 -1.63 -34.43
C GLN A 16 5.38 -1.50 -32.91
N ILE A 17 6.52 -1.12 -32.31
CA ILE A 17 6.71 -1.04 -30.86
C ILE A 17 5.86 0.07 -30.23
N GLN A 18 5.67 1.19 -30.93
CA GLN A 18 5.00 2.38 -30.39
C GLN A 18 3.53 2.14 -29.97
N PRO A 19 2.69 1.48 -30.78
CA PRO A 19 1.33 1.09 -30.36
C PRO A 19 1.29 0.13 -29.17
N ILE A 20 2.27 -0.78 -29.06
CA ILE A 20 2.41 -1.70 -27.93
C ILE A 20 2.73 -0.89 -26.67
N CYS A 21 3.73 -0.01 -26.72
CA CYS A 21 4.07 0.88 -25.60
C CYS A 21 2.88 1.75 -25.22
N MET A 22 2.15 2.33 -26.17
CA MET A 22 1.00 3.19 -25.87
C MET A 22 -0.16 2.42 -25.22
N GLN A 23 -0.40 1.18 -25.62
CA GLN A 23 -1.40 0.30 -24.98
C GLN A 23 -0.92 -0.19 -23.62
N LEU A 24 0.36 -0.49 -23.44
CA LEU A 24 0.95 -0.81 -22.14
C LEU A 24 0.82 0.41 -21.20
N THR A 25 1.19 1.61 -21.65
CA THR A 25 1.02 2.86 -20.91
C THR A 25 -0.44 3.11 -20.55
N LYS A 26 -1.40 2.86 -21.46
CA LYS A 26 -2.83 2.95 -21.17
C LYS A 26 -3.34 1.87 -20.22
N ALA A 27 -2.77 0.67 -20.27
CA ALA A 27 -3.08 -0.42 -19.34
C ALA A 27 -2.45 -0.20 -17.96
N THR A 28 -1.35 0.55 -17.86
CA THR A 28 -0.71 0.97 -16.62
C THR A 28 -1.21 2.33 -16.12
N GLN A 29 -1.97 3.09 -16.92
CA GLN A 29 -2.55 4.39 -16.51
C GLN A 29 -3.55 4.30 -15.34
N PRO A 30 -4.27 3.17 -15.11
CA PRO A 30 -5.01 2.95 -13.86
C PRO A 30 -4.10 2.67 -12.65
N CYS A 31 -2.81 2.37 -12.84
CA CYS A 31 -1.85 2.22 -11.74
C CYS A 31 -1.34 3.61 -11.30
N ASP A 32 -2.17 4.31 -10.53
CA ASP A 32 -1.76 5.29 -9.52
C ASP A 32 -0.74 6.36 -9.92
N HIS A 33 -0.96 7.00 -11.06
CA HIS A 33 -0.10 8.10 -11.49
C HIS A 33 -0.11 9.33 -10.55
N ASP A 34 -0.98 9.35 -9.54
CA ASP A 34 -1.21 10.51 -8.67
C ASP A 34 -1.00 10.20 -7.18
N ALA A 35 -0.65 8.97 -6.81
CA ALA A 35 -0.54 8.54 -5.42
C ALA A 35 0.91 8.15 -5.13
N ILE A 36 1.78 9.15 -4.95
CA ILE A 36 3.11 8.87 -4.43
C ILE A 36 2.88 8.33 -3.01
N PRO A 37 3.23 7.07 -2.72
CA PRO A 37 3.02 6.46 -1.40
C PRO A 37 3.85 7.12 -0.31
N MET A 38 4.64 8.12 -0.66
CA MET A 38 5.80 8.52 0.09
C MET A 38 5.90 10.02 0.21
N SER A 39 6.32 10.45 1.39
CA SER A 39 6.57 11.84 1.72
C SER A 39 8.06 12.01 1.95
N PHE A 40 8.54 13.19 1.60
CA PHE A 40 9.94 13.56 1.62
C PHE A 40 10.16 14.49 2.79
N ILE A 41 11.14 14.20 3.64
CA ILE A 41 11.48 15.03 4.80
C ILE A 41 12.95 15.41 4.66
N THR A 42 13.23 16.70 4.61
CA THR A 42 14.59 17.24 4.43
C THR A 42 15.42 17.15 5.72
N GLU A 43 16.75 17.21 5.60
CA GLU A 43 17.64 17.30 6.77
C GLU A 43 17.35 18.51 7.66
N GLN A 44 16.93 19.62 7.05
CA GLN A 44 16.56 20.82 7.78
C GLN A 44 15.31 20.59 8.64
N GLU A 45 14.25 20.02 8.06
CA GLU A 45 13.01 19.71 8.78
C GLU A 45 13.26 18.71 9.94
N ILE A 46 14.14 17.73 9.74
CA ILE A 46 14.56 16.79 10.80
C ILE A 46 15.28 17.52 11.93
N SER A 47 16.26 18.36 11.57
CA SER A 47 17.07 19.09 12.56
C SER A 47 16.22 20.04 13.39
N GLU A 48 15.30 20.75 12.77
CA GLU A 48 14.41 21.70 13.43
C GLU A 48 13.35 21.02 14.31
N ALA A 49 12.78 19.89 13.87
CA ALA A 49 11.86 19.10 14.67
C ALA A 49 12.53 18.51 15.92
N SER A 50 13.81 18.14 15.82
CA SER A 50 14.58 17.62 16.95
C SER A 50 15.03 18.70 17.94
N ALA A 51 15.16 19.95 17.49
CA ALA A 51 15.67 21.07 18.29
C ALA A 51 14.58 21.89 19.00
N ASN A 52 13.32 21.83 18.52
CA ASN A 52 12.21 22.58 19.08
C ASN A 52 10.90 21.78 18.99
N GLU A 53 10.39 21.29 20.13
CA GLU A 53 9.11 20.59 20.24
C GLU A 53 7.91 21.41 19.73
N GLN A 54 8.06 22.74 19.59
CA GLN A 54 7.04 23.65 19.07
C GLN A 54 6.95 23.71 17.53
N ASN A 55 7.81 22.98 16.79
CA ASN A 55 7.85 22.99 15.31
C ASN A 55 7.39 21.66 14.66
N LEU A 56 6.54 20.88 15.34
CA LEU A 56 5.97 19.64 14.80
C LEU A 56 5.09 19.87 13.54
N ASP A 57 4.59 21.10 13.35
CA ASP A 57 3.74 21.50 12.21
C ASP A 57 4.48 21.52 10.85
N ARG A 58 5.79 21.23 10.83
CA ARG A 58 6.61 21.17 9.60
C ARG A 58 6.67 19.77 8.98
N LEU A 59 6.16 18.74 9.65
CA LEU A 59 6.12 17.39 9.07
C LEU A 59 5.05 17.30 7.97
N PRO A 60 5.29 16.52 6.91
CA PRO A 60 4.29 16.31 5.87
C PRO A 60 2.97 15.80 6.48
N PRO A 61 1.81 16.44 6.20
CA PRO A 61 0.52 16.04 6.78
C PRO A 61 0.17 14.57 6.53
N SER A 62 0.55 14.04 5.38
CA SER A 62 0.41 12.64 5.00
C SER A 62 1.14 11.68 5.94
N TYR A 63 2.34 12.03 6.40
CA TYR A 63 3.06 11.27 7.41
C TYR A 63 2.30 11.29 8.74
N MET A 64 1.91 12.48 9.19
CA MET A 64 1.19 12.64 10.46
C MET A 64 -0.11 11.83 10.48
N TYR A 65 -0.93 11.92 9.42
CA TYR A 65 -2.16 11.14 9.31
C TYR A 65 -1.93 9.64 9.26
N SER A 66 -0.87 9.19 8.58
CA SER A 66 -0.52 7.77 8.55
C SER A 66 -0.09 7.24 9.92
N VAL A 67 0.68 8.02 10.67
CA VAL A 67 1.09 7.67 12.05
C VAL A 67 -0.11 7.64 12.98
N ILE A 68 -0.93 8.69 12.99
CA ILE A 68 -2.14 8.77 13.83
C ILE A 68 -3.10 7.63 13.49
N PHE A 69 -3.34 7.36 12.21
CA PHE A 69 -4.19 6.26 11.79
C PHE A 69 -3.65 4.91 12.28
N LYS A 70 -2.35 4.66 12.10
CA LYS A 70 -1.67 3.44 12.57
C LYS A 70 -1.85 3.28 14.08
N ASP A 71 -1.64 4.33 14.86
CA ASP A 71 -1.75 4.25 16.32
C ASP A 71 -3.21 3.96 16.74
N ILE A 72 -4.19 4.65 16.13
CA ILE A 72 -5.62 4.39 16.36
C ILE A 72 -5.99 2.93 16.07
N ILE A 73 -5.62 2.39 14.90
CA ILE A 73 -6.02 1.03 14.53
C ILE A 73 -5.33 -0.04 15.38
N LEU A 74 -4.18 0.27 15.99
CA LEU A 74 -3.46 -0.65 16.87
C LEU A 74 -4.00 -0.65 18.29
N GLU A 75 -4.58 0.46 18.74
CA GLU A 75 -5.17 0.60 20.08
C GLU A 75 -6.65 0.23 20.13
N ILE A 76 -7.37 0.31 19.01
CA ILE A 76 -8.80 0.04 18.98
C ILE A 76 -9.11 -1.43 19.28
N ASP A 77 -9.94 -1.65 20.30
CA ASP A 77 -10.50 -2.95 20.67
C ASP A 77 -11.86 -3.12 19.99
N ASP A 78 -11.82 -3.63 18.76
CA ASP A 78 -13.00 -3.84 17.91
C ASP A 78 -13.37 -5.31 17.80
N ASP A 79 -14.68 -5.56 17.70
CA ASP A 79 -15.22 -6.86 17.31
C ASP A 79 -14.80 -7.21 15.87
N ASP A 80 -13.97 -8.24 15.74
CA ASP A 80 -13.45 -8.74 14.47
C ASP A 80 -14.54 -9.24 13.52
N GLU A 81 -15.60 -9.87 14.02
CA GLU A 81 -16.70 -10.39 13.19
C GLU A 81 -17.52 -9.22 12.62
N LYS A 82 -17.82 -8.23 13.45
CA LYS A 82 -18.49 -6.99 13.01
C LYS A 82 -17.63 -6.23 11.99
N SER A 83 -16.33 -6.16 12.22
CA SER A 83 -15.38 -5.52 11.32
C SER A 83 -15.27 -6.24 9.98
N MET A 84 -15.20 -7.58 10.01
CA MET A 84 -15.24 -8.43 8.81
C MET A 84 -16.50 -8.21 7.99
N ASN A 85 -17.67 -8.21 8.64
CA ASN A 85 -18.94 -7.95 7.96
C ASN A 85 -19.00 -6.54 7.36
N THR A 86 -18.43 -5.55 8.04
CA THR A 86 -18.33 -4.17 7.54
C THR A 86 -17.48 -4.10 6.26
N LEU A 87 -16.32 -4.75 6.27
CA LEU A 87 -15.42 -4.85 5.10
C LEU A 87 -16.11 -5.56 3.93
N VAL A 88 -16.73 -6.71 4.18
CA VAL A 88 -17.44 -7.52 3.16
C VAL A 88 -18.58 -6.73 2.51
N ASN A 89 -19.39 -6.05 3.31
CA ASN A 89 -20.49 -5.22 2.81
C ASN A 89 -19.97 -4.06 1.95
N PHE A 90 -18.88 -3.42 2.37
CA PHE A 90 -18.23 -2.37 1.61
C PHE A 90 -17.72 -2.91 0.25
N CYS A 91 -17.07 -4.08 0.23
CA CYS A 91 -16.61 -4.69 -1.01
C CYS A 91 -17.76 -4.96 -1.99
N GLY A 92 -18.93 -5.39 -1.50
CA GLY A 92 -20.13 -5.60 -2.31
C GLY A 92 -20.62 -4.31 -2.98
N GLN A 93 -20.59 -3.19 -2.26
CA GLN A 93 -20.97 -1.86 -2.79
C GLN A 93 -19.98 -1.35 -3.84
N HIS A 94 -18.71 -1.73 -3.73
CA HIS A 94 -17.62 -1.32 -4.62
C HIS A 94 -17.37 -2.28 -5.80
N LYS A 95 -18.37 -3.12 -6.14
CA LYS A 95 -18.36 -4.02 -7.32
C LYS A 95 -17.22 -5.04 -7.33
N ILE A 96 -16.71 -5.41 -6.15
CA ILE A 96 -15.87 -6.60 -6.04
C ILE A 96 -16.73 -7.82 -6.36
N HIS A 97 -16.16 -8.80 -7.07
CA HIS A 97 -16.89 -9.99 -7.47
C HIS A 97 -17.37 -10.75 -6.23
N GLU A 98 -18.67 -11.02 -6.14
CA GLU A 98 -19.31 -11.71 -5.00
C GLU A 98 -18.60 -13.00 -4.60
N LYS A 99 -18.22 -13.82 -5.59
CA LYS A 99 -17.42 -15.04 -5.36
C LYS A 99 -16.09 -14.82 -4.62
N ASP A 100 -15.44 -13.69 -4.83
CA ASP A 100 -14.15 -13.37 -4.22
C ASP A 100 -14.38 -12.87 -2.79
N ILE A 101 -15.45 -12.10 -2.57
CA ILE A 101 -15.91 -11.68 -1.24
C ILE A 101 -16.30 -12.92 -0.39
N ASP A 102 -17.06 -13.84 -0.97
CA ASP A 102 -17.48 -15.09 -0.31
C ASP A 102 -16.29 -15.99 0.03
N GLU A 103 -15.32 -16.10 -0.90
CA GLU A 103 -14.10 -16.84 -0.65
C GLU A 103 -13.33 -16.23 0.52
N PHE A 104 -13.17 -14.90 0.53
CA PHE A 104 -12.50 -14.19 1.61
C PHE A 104 -13.19 -14.46 2.94
N LYS A 105 -14.49 -14.18 3.04
CA LYS A 105 -15.25 -14.32 4.29
C LYS A 105 -15.17 -15.74 4.85
N ARG A 106 -15.34 -16.76 4.00
CA ARG A 106 -15.38 -18.16 4.44
C ARG A 106 -14.02 -18.67 4.86
N LYS A 107 -12.97 -18.34 4.10
CA LYS A 107 -11.62 -18.91 4.30
C LYS A 107 -10.68 -17.98 5.04
N TYR A 108 -11.16 -16.83 5.52
CA TYR A 108 -10.30 -15.81 6.11
C TYR A 108 -9.40 -16.40 7.21
N HIS A 109 -10.00 -17.12 8.15
CA HIS A 109 -9.31 -17.72 9.31
C HIS A 109 -8.50 -18.98 8.95
N GLU A 110 -8.63 -19.53 7.75
CA GLU A 110 -7.84 -20.68 7.29
C GLU A 110 -6.44 -20.26 6.80
N LYS A 111 -6.23 -18.95 6.59
CA LYS A 111 -5.01 -18.35 6.04
C LYS A 111 -4.60 -17.16 6.88
N SER A 112 -3.34 -16.78 6.75
CA SER A 112 -2.82 -15.61 7.45
C SER A 112 -3.15 -14.31 6.72
N ALA A 113 -3.08 -13.17 7.41
CA ALA A 113 -3.32 -11.87 6.78
C ALA A 113 -2.25 -11.57 5.73
N VAL A 114 -1.00 -11.96 5.96
CA VAL A 114 0.09 -11.84 4.97
C VAL A 114 -0.21 -12.69 3.73
N TRP A 115 -0.76 -13.90 3.89
CA TRP A 115 -1.14 -14.73 2.74
C TRP A 115 -2.21 -14.05 1.88
N TRP A 116 -3.24 -13.47 2.51
CA TRP A 116 -4.28 -12.72 1.81
C TRP A 116 -3.77 -11.45 1.14
N TYR A 117 -2.82 -10.76 1.78
CA TYR A 117 -2.21 -9.54 1.24
C TYR A 117 -1.29 -9.82 0.06
N THR A 118 -0.55 -10.93 0.08
CA THR A 118 0.42 -11.27 -0.98
C THR A 118 -0.20 -12.01 -2.17
N ARG A 119 -1.43 -12.54 -2.01
CA ARG A 119 -2.20 -13.12 -3.11
C ARG A 119 -2.65 -12.03 -4.09
N GLU A 120 -2.60 -12.31 -5.39
CA GLU A 120 -3.24 -11.49 -6.43
C GLU A 120 -4.76 -11.52 -6.22
N PHE A 121 -5.26 -10.55 -5.46
CA PHE A 121 -6.62 -10.51 -4.94
C PHE A 121 -7.04 -9.07 -4.64
N PHE A 122 -8.35 -8.82 -4.54
CA PHE A 122 -8.87 -7.47 -4.38
C PHE A 122 -8.30 -6.71 -3.16
N LEU A 123 -7.96 -7.44 -2.09
CA LEU A 123 -7.41 -6.86 -0.87
C LEU A 123 -6.11 -6.10 -1.11
N TYR A 124 -5.18 -6.70 -1.85
CA TYR A 124 -3.87 -6.10 -2.13
C TYR A 124 -4.04 -4.74 -2.81
N ASP A 125 -4.83 -4.70 -3.89
CA ASP A 125 -5.03 -3.50 -4.69
C ASP A 125 -5.78 -2.41 -3.90
N MET A 126 -6.87 -2.79 -3.23
CA MET A 126 -7.69 -1.84 -2.47
C MET A 126 -6.93 -1.22 -1.30
N ILE A 127 -6.21 -2.04 -0.52
CA ILE A 127 -5.45 -1.55 0.64
C ILE A 127 -4.30 -0.66 0.19
N ASN A 128 -3.50 -1.11 -0.78
CA ASN A 128 -2.35 -0.32 -1.21
C ASN A 128 -2.79 0.98 -1.89
N ARG A 129 -3.88 0.98 -2.66
CA ARG A 129 -4.45 2.22 -3.21
C ARG A 129 -4.96 3.14 -2.11
N ALA A 130 -5.72 2.61 -1.15
CA ALA A 130 -6.27 3.41 -0.06
C ALA A 130 -5.19 4.07 0.79
N LEU A 131 -4.15 3.31 1.18
CA LEU A 131 -3.02 3.83 1.96
C LEU A 131 -2.22 4.89 1.20
N ARG A 132 -2.08 4.75 -0.13
CA ARG A 132 -1.39 5.75 -0.96
C ARG A 132 -2.18 7.03 -1.16
N MET A 133 -3.49 6.91 -1.28
CA MET A 133 -4.40 8.05 -1.45
C MET A 133 -4.86 8.66 -0.12
N LEU A 134 -4.50 8.04 1.01
CA LEU A 134 -5.07 8.33 2.33
C LEU A 134 -6.61 8.34 2.30
N ASP A 135 -7.17 7.34 1.61
CA ASP A 135 -8.62 7.15 1.50
C ASP A 135 -9.17 6.63 2.82
N MET A 136 -9.53 7.56 3.71
CA MET A 136 -10.01 7.27 5.06
C MET A 136 -11.28 6.41 5.08
N GLU A 137 -12.13 6.49 4.06
CA GLU A 137 -13.31 5.64 3.96
C GLU A 137 -12.89 4.18 3.80
N VAL A 138 -12.03 3.88 2.81
CA VAL A 138 -11.53 2.52 2.61
C VAL A 138 -10.67 2.08 3.80
N MET A 139 -9.76 2.93 4.28
CA MET A 139 -8.85 2.62 5.38
C MET A 139 -9.60 2.24 6.66
N THR A 140 -10.66 2.96 7.01
CA THR A 140 -11.46 2.63 8.21
C THR A 140 -12.23 1.33 8.05
N LYS A 141 -12.81 1.05 6.86
CA LYS A 141 -13.51 -0.22 6.59
C LYS A 141 -12.57 -1.43 6.58
N PHE A 142 -11.30 -1.21 6.21
CA PHE A 142 -10.27 -2.23 6.16
C PHE A 142 -9.37 -2.23 7.40
N GLY A 143 -9.63 -1.36 8.39
CA GLY A 143 -8.76 -1.13 9.53
C GLY A 143 -8.43 -2.39 10.31
N PHE A 144 -9.41 -3.27 10.51
CA PHE A 144 -9.22 -4.61 11.09
C PHE A 144 -8.16 -5.44 10.33
N PHE A 145 -8.27 -5.52 9.00
CA PHE A 145 -7.33 -6.31 8.20
C PHE A 145 -5.94 -5.66 8.19
N ILE A 146 -5.87 -4.33 8.10
CA ILE A 146 -4.61 -3.57 8.19
C ILE A 146 -3.92 -3.82 9.53
N ARG A 147 -4.65 -3.79 10.65
CA ARG A 147 -4.17 -4.14 11.99
C ARG A 147 -3.60 -5.57 12.01
N ARG A 148 -4.38 -6.56 11.52
CA ARG A 148 -3.96 -7.97 11.50
C ARG A 148 -2.70 -8.18 10.67
N LEU A 149 -2.63 -7.56 9.49
CA LEU A 149 -1.45 -7.59 8.63
C LEU A 149 -0.23 -6.97 9.31
N HIS A 150 -0.38 -5.82 9.96
CA HIS A 150 0.71 -5.16 10.70
C HIS A 150 1.26 -6.05 11.82
N ILE A 151 0.38 -6.62 12.64
CA ILE A 151 0.77 -7.48 13.77
C ILE A 151 1.54 -8.71 13.26
N GLU A 152 1.05 -9.37 12.22
CA GLU A 152 1.70 -10.54 11.65
C GLU A 152 3.06 -10.21 11.04
N LEU A 153 3.18 -9.11 10.28
CA LEU A 153 4.46 -8.66 9.73
C LEU A 153 5.47 -8.34 10.84
N LYS A 154 5.03 -7.73 11.94
CA LYS A 154 5.89 -7.45 13.10
C LYS A 154 6.39 -8.73 13.76
N GLN A 155 5.53 -9.74 13.91
CA GLN A 155 5.92 -11.04 14.44
C GLN A 155 6.94 -11.74 13.53
N LEU A 156 6.65 -11.81 12.22
CA LEU A 156 7.57 -12.41 11.23
C LEU A 156 8.92 -11.70 11.21
N HIS A 157 8.93 -10.36 11.35
CA HIS A 157 10.17 -9.59 11.44
C HIS A 157 10.98 -9.92 12.70
N GLN A 158 10.32 -10.09 13.85
CA GLN A 158 10.99 -10.49 15.09
C GLN A 158 11.59 -11.89 15.00
N GLU A 159 10.86 -12.84 14.40
CA GLU A 159 11.35 -14.20 14.12
C GLU A 159 12.58 -14.14 13.19
N GLN A 160 12.49 -13.33 12.14
CA GLN A 160 13.59 -13.16 11.19
C GLN A 160 14.83 -12.50 11.82
N LEU A 161 14.65 -11.53 12.72
CA LEU A 161 15.75 -10.87 13.45
C LEU A 161 16.45 -11.79 14.43
N ALA A 162 15.72 -12.72 15.06
CA ALA A 162 16.31 -13.72 15.94
C ALA A 162 17.29 -14.63 15.17
N ASP A 163 17.03 -14.86 13.88
CA ASP A 163 17.84 -15.68 12.99
C ASP A 163 18.87 -14.89 12.14
N LEU A 164 18.71 -13.57 11.98
CA LEU A 164 19.56 -12.74 11.14
C LEU A 164 20.50 -11.82 11.93
N GLN A 165 21.80 -12.13 11.90
CA GLN A 165 22.86 -11.17 12.27
C GLN A 165 23.26 -10.21 11.12
N LYS A 166 22.51 -10.11 10.02
CA LYS A 166 22.98 -9.39 8.81
C LYS A 166 21.95 -8.46 8.19
N VAL A 167 22.47 -7.33 7.70
CA VAL A 167 21.80 -6.41 6.78
C VAL A 167 21.34 -7.18 5.54
N SER A 168 20.05 -7.09 5.21
CA SER A 168 19.47 -7.64 3.98
C SER A 168 19.31 -6.54 2.93
N THR A 169 19.77 -6.79 1.72
CA THR A 169 19.53 -5.91 0.56
C THR A 169 18.36 -6.46 -0.25
N VAL A 170 17.37 -5.61 -0.53
CA VAL A 170 16.17 -5.91 -1.33
C VAL A 170 16.00 -4.88 -2.43
N TYR A 171 15.19 -5.18 -3.46
CA TYR A 171 15.07 -4.34 -4.66
C TYR A 171 13.62 -4.08 -5.02
N ARG A 172 13.21 -2.81 -5.04
CA ARG A 172 11.86 -2.40 -5.42
C ARG A 172 11.88 -1.47 -6.63
N GLY A 173 11.07 -1.78 -7.63
CA GLY A 173 10.74 -0.85 -8.70
C GLY A 173 9.69 0.17 -8.25
N GLN A 174 9.92 1.45 -8.49
CA GLN A 174 8.97 2.53 -8.16
C GLN A 174 8.89 3.52 -9.32
N GLY A 175 7.70 3.66 -9.89
CA GLY A 175 7.40 4.75 -10.82
C GLY A 175 7.29 6.07 -10.06
N LEU A 176 7.91 7.12 -10.57
CA LEU A 176 7.87 8.49 -10.03
C LEU A 176 7.66 9.48 -11.17
N ARG A 177 6.96 10.59 -10.91
CA ARG A 177 6.94 11.69 -11.87
C ARG A 177 8.29 12.39 -11.84
N GLN A 178 8.63 13.06 -12.93
CA GLN A 178 9.94 13.71 -13.07
C GLN A 178 10.19 14.74 -11.96
N GLN A 179 9.17 15.50 -11.56
CA GLN A 179 9.28 16.49 -10.48
C GLN A 179 9.61 15.84 -9.13
N ASP A 180 8.98 14.70 -8.82
CA ASP A 180 9.15 14.01 -7.54
C ASP A 180 10.51 13.31 -7.49
N PHE A 181 10.98 12.82 -8.65
CA PHE A 181 12.33 12.32 -8.78
C PHE A 181 13.38 13.41 -8.58
N ARG A 182 13.16 14.62 -9.12
CA ARG A 182 14.06 15.77 -8.85
C ARG A 182 14.05 16.12 -7.37
N HIS A 183 12.87 16.20 -6.76
CA HIS A 183 12.75 16.44 -5.33
C HIS A 183 13.49 15.37 -4.51
N LEU A 184 13.36 14.09 -4.86
CA LEU A 184 14.10 12.98 -4.24
C LEU A 184 15.63 13.16 -4.35
N VAL A 185 16.13 13.71 -5.46
CA VAL A 185 17.56 14.00 -5.63
C VAL A 185 17.98 15.20 -4.77
N ASP A 186 17.13 16.21 -4.66
CA ASP A 186 17.40 17.45 -3.91
C ASP A 186 17.42 17.23 -2.39
N ILE A 187 16.60 16.29 -1.87
CA ILE A 187 16.55 15.94 -0.44
C ILE A 187 17.67 15.00 0.01
N LYS A 188 18.80 14.90 -0.73
CA LYS A 188 19.89 13.98 -0.37
C LYS A 188 20.32 14.18 1.08
N GLY A 189 20.26 13.10 1.87
CA GLY A 189 20.53 13.13 3.31
C GLY A 189 19.28 13.21 4.19
N GLY A 190 18.12 13.55 3.61
CA GLY A 190 16.82 13.50 4.25
C GLY A 190 16.22 12.09 4.37
N LEU A 191 14.95 12.03 4.79
CA LEU A 191 14.19 10.80 5.02
C LEU A 191 13.05 10.62 4.00
N LEU A 192 12.73 9.34 3.77
CA LEU A 192 11.55 8.90 3.03
C LEU A 192 10.57 8.27 4.00
N SER A 193 9.36 8.82 4.07
CA SER A 193 8.23 8.17 4.73
C SER A 193 7.43 7.41 3.70
N PHE A 194 6.98 6.19 4.01
CA PHE A 194 6.02 5.43 3.19
C PHE A 194 4.73 5.24 3.98
N ASN A 195 3.60 5.54 3.36
CA ASN A 195 2.27 5.47 3.98
C ASN A 195 1.61 4.11 3.76
N ASN A 196 2.24 3.22 2.99
CA ASN A 196 1.75 1.89 2.66
C ASN A 196 2.76 0.79 3.06
N PHE A 197 2.29 -0.46 3.05
CA PHE A 197 3.18 -1.61 3.20
C PHE A 197 4.11 -1.73 1.98
N LEU A 198 5.40 -1.91 2.24
CA LEU A 198 6.41 -2.11 1.20
C LEU A 198 6.50 -3.58 0.82
N SER A 199 6.38 -3.84 -0.48
CA SER A 199 6.70 -5.11 -1.11
C SER A 199 7.98 -4.94 -1.93
N THR A 200 8.99 -5.76 -1.67
CA THR A 200 10.37 -5.61 -2.14
C THR A 200 10.96 -6.93 -2.62
#